data_AF-G5NBH8-F1
#
_entry.id   AF-G5NBH8-F1
#
_cell.length_a   1.000
_cell.length_b   1.000
_cell.length_c   1.000
_cell.angle_alpha   90.00
_cell.angle_beta   90.00
_cell.angle_gamma   90.00
#
_symmetry.space_group_name_H-M   'P 1'
#
loop_
_entity.id
_entity.type
_entity.pdbx_description
1 polymer ?
#
loop_
_entity_poly.entity_id
_entity_poly.type
_entity_poly.pdbx_seq_one_letter_code
_entity_poly.pdbx_strand_id
1 'polypeptide(L)'
;MQKAYDVKDTAVTTKTYADNGTTLDASGLDDTAIKAAIGGTLGTASVTGGTVKFDADNNKYFVTIGGYTGADATKNGDYEVNVATDGKVTLAPGARR
;
A
#
# COMPACT_ATOMS: atom_id res chain seq x y z
N MET A 1 33.49 -31.16 -42.53
CA MET A 1 32.13 -31.72 -42.32
C MET A 1 31.63 -31.25 -40.96
N GLN A 2 30.46 -30.61 -40.90
CA GLN A 2 29.78 -30.28 -39.62
C GLN A 2 28.98 -31.50 -39.12
N LYS A 3 28.73 -31.57 -37.81
CA LYS A 3 27.83 -32.55 -37.15
C LYS A 3 26.68 -31.79 -36.48
N ALA A 4 25.51 -32.43 -36.38
CA ALA A 4 24.35 -31.86 -35.71
C ALA A 4 24.60 -31.70 -34.20
N TYR A 5 24.08 -30.61 -33.64
CA TYR A 5 24.01 -30.38 -32.21
C TYR A 5 22.66 -30.86 -31.66
N ASP A 6 22.68 -31.38 -30.43
CA ASP A 6 21.48 -31.54 -29.60
C ASP A 6 21.14 -30.16 -29.03
N VAL A 7 20.39 -29.38 -29.82
CA VAL A 7 20.00 -28.01 -29.49
C VAL A 7 18.90 -28.04 -28.43
N LYS A 8 19.17 -27.41 -27.30
CA LYS A 8 18.20 -27.15 -26.22
C LYS A 8 18.01 -25.65 -26.07
N ASP A 9 16.84 -25.27 -25.60
CA ASP A 9 16.55 -23.90 -25.21
C ASP A 9 16.17 -23.79 -23.73
N THR A 10 16.12 -22.55 -23.25
CA THR A 10 15.60 -22.20 -21.93
C THR A 10 14.77 -20.94 -22.10
N ALA A 11 13.57 -20.95 -21.54
CA ALA A 11 12.68 -19.81 -21.63
C ALA A 11 13.31 -18.57 -20.96
N VAL A 12 13.26 -17.44 -21.67
CA VAL A 12 13.67 -16.15 -21.13
C VAL A 12 12.50 -15.55 -20.35
N THR A 13 12.77 -15.08 -19.14
CA THR A 13 11.77 -14.45 -18.25
C THR A 13 12.19 -13.04 -17.85
N THR A 14 11.21 -12.18 -17.57
CA THR A 14 11.41 -10.85 -16.97
C THR A 14 10.67 -10.74 -15.64
N LYS A 15 11.12 -9.84 -14.77
CA LYS A 15 10.47 -9.57 -13.48
C LYS A 15 9.74 -8.24 -13.55
N THR A 16 8.42 -8.29 -13.49
CA THR A 16 7.53 -7.13 -13.48
C THR A 16 6.46 -7.34 -12.43
N TYR A 17 5.98 -6.24 -11.81
CA TYR A 17 4.80 -6.32 -10.95
C TYR A 17 3.56 -6.42 -11.82
N ALA A 18 2.61 -7.24 -11.36
CA ALA A 18 1.30 -7.38 -11.96
C ALA A 18 0.28 -7.51 -10.82
N ASP A 19 -0.91 -6.97 -11.04
CA ASP A 19 -2.04 -7.16 -10.15
C ASP A 19 -2.52 -8.62 -10.19
N ASN A 20 -3.35 -8.99 -9.21
CA ASN A 20 -4.09 -10.25 -9.22
C ASN A 20 -5.58 -9.97 -8.94
N GLY A 21 -6.39 -11.04 -8.80
CA GLY A 21 -7.82 -10.91 -8.51
C GLY A 21 -8.17 -10.40 -7.10
N THR A 22 -7.18 -10.17 -6.25
CA THR A 22 -7.34 -9.67 -4.88
C THR A 22 -7.40 -8.14 -4.90
N THR A 23 -8.54 -7.59 -4.49
CA THR A 23 -8.70 -6.14 -4.34
C THR A 23 -8.05 -5.65 -3.05
N LEU A 24 -7.47 -4.45 -3.09
CA LEU A 24 -6.99 -3.79 -1.87
C LEU A 24 -8.18 -3.23 -1.07
N ASP A 25 -8.31 -3.69 0.17
CA ASP A 25 -9.40 -3.31 1.07
C ASP A 25 -8.89 -2.39 2.19
N ALA A 26 -9.16 -1.08 2.04
CA ALA A 26 -8.89 -0.05 3.03
C ALA A 26 -10.11 0.29 3.91
N SER A 27 -11.22 -0.46 3.83
CA SER A 27 -12.43 -0.18 4.60
C SER A 27 -12.22 -0.28 6.12
N GLY A 28 -11.22 -1.08 6.55
CA GLY A 28 -10.81 -1.17 7.96
C GLY A 28 -10.00 0.02 8.48
N LEU A 29 -9.59 0.96 7.61
CA LEU A 29 -8.96 2.22 8.01
C LEU A 29 -10.02 3.29 8.26
N ASP A 30 -10.87 3.04 9.25
CA ASP A 30 -11.84 4.02 9.75
C ASP A 30 -11.18 5.07 10.68
N ASP A 31 -11.97 6.06 11.11
CA ASP A 31 -11.49 7.14 12.01
C ASP A 31 -10.84 6.59 13.30
N THR A 32 -11.39 5.50 13.86
CA THR A 32 -10.88 4.93 15.11
C THR A 32 -9.54 4.25 14.88
N ALA A 33 -9.42 3.44 13.83
CA ALA A 33 -8.18 2.76 13.46
C ALA A 33 -7.08 3.77 13.10
N ILE A 34 -7.41 4.82 12.34
CA ILE A 34 -6.46 5.87 11.94
C ILE A 34 -5.97 6.65 13.17
N LYS A 35 -6.86 7.01 14.09
CA LYS A 35 -6.48 7.70 15.34
C LYS A 35 -5.63 6.84 16.26
N ALA A 36 -5.95 5.55 16.39
CA ALA A 36 -5.14 4.61 17.14
C ALA A 36 -3.72 4.48 16.57
N ALA A 37 -3.58 4.50 15.24
CA ALA A 37 -2.29 4.36 14.57
C ALA A 37 -1.44 5.65 14.60
N ILE A 38 -2.03 6.81 14.32
CA ILE A 38 -1.30 8.09 14.14
C ILE A 38 -1.27 8.93 15.43
N GLY A 39 -2.21 8.72 16.36
CA GLY A 39 -2.28 9.42 17.65
C GLY A 39 -2.95 10.80 17.58
N GLY A 40 -4.00 10.96 16.76
CA GLY A 40 -4.83 12.18 16.74
C GLY A 40 -6.18 12.00 17.46
N THR A 41 -6.86 13.11 17.75
CA THR A 41 -8.16 13.12 18.47
C THR A 41 -9.20 14.05 17.83
N LEU A 42 -8.78 15.11 17.12
CA LEU A 42 -9.67 16.13 16.58
C LEU A 42 -10.01 15.90 15.10
N GLY A 43 -11.30 16.08 14.76
CA GLY A 43 -11.80 15.84 13.41
C GLY A 43 -12.18 14.38 13.17
N THR A 44 -12.52 14.06 11.92
CA THR A 44 -12.91 12.72 11.50
C THR A 44 -11.97 12.30 10.37
N ALA A 45 -10.95 11.54 10.75
CA ALA A 45 -9.91 11.09 9.85
C ALA A 45 -10.43 9.99 8.93
N SER A 46 -10.01 10.01 7.67
CA SER A 46 -10.36 9.00 6.68
C SER A 46 -9.30 8.91 5.59
N VAL A 47 -9.30 7.78 4.88
CA VAL A 47 -8.52 7.62 3.64
C VAL A 47 -9.17 8.46 2.54
N THR A 48 -8.45 9.46 2.07
CA THR A 48 -8.92 10.38 1.02
C THR A 48 -9.19 9.62 -0.26
N GLY A 49 -10.45 9.67 -0.73
CA GLY A 49 -10.91 8.98 -1.93
C GLY A 49 -10.91 7.45 -1.83
N GLY A 50 -10.59 6.86 -0.67
CA GLY A 50 -10.50 5.40 -0.50
C GLY A 50 -9.41 4.74 -1.36
N THR A 51 -8.40 5.48 -1.78
CA THR A 51 -7.37 5.00 -2.72
C THR A 51 -6.08 4.56 -2.03
N VAL A 52 -5.41 3.57 -2.62
CA VAL A 52 -4.07 3.10 -2.23
C VAL A 52 -3.12 3.31 -3.41
N LYS A 53 -1.94 3.88 -3.15
CA LYS A 53 -0.87 4.10 -4.12
C LYS A 53 0.19 3.00 -3.96
N PHE A 54 0.76 2.52 -5.05
CA PHE A 54 1.84 1.52 -5.05
C PHE A 54 3.16 2.14 -5.54
N ASP A 55 4.24 1.82 -4.85
CA ASP A 55 5.62 2.14 -5.22
C ASP A 55 6.33 0.85 -5.64
N ALA A 56 6.58 0.73 -6.95
CA ALA A 56 7.20 -0.43 -7.55
C ALA A 56 8.70 -0.56 -7.22
N ASP A 57 9.38 0.56 -6.91
CA ASP A 57 10.81 0.56 -6.64
C ASP A 57 11.10 -0.12 -5.29
N ASN A 58 10.21 0.09 -4.32
CA ASN A 58 10.37 -0.41 -2.95
C ASN A 58 9.36 -1.49 -2.56
N ASN A 59 8.42 -1.83 -3.43
CA ASN A 59 7.29 -2.71 -3.15
C ASN A 59 6.46 -2.23 -1.94
N LYS A 60 6.12 -0.93 -1.93
CA LYS A 60 5.43 -0.28 -0.80
C LYS A 60 4.08 0.27 -1.21
N TYR A 61 3.20 0.41 -0.22
CA TYR A 61 1.85 0.93 -0.40
C TYR A 61 1.64 2.16 0.49
N PHE A 62 0.87 3.12 -0.02
CA PHE A 62 0.61 4.38 0.65
C PHE A 62 -0.85 4.80 0.55
N VAL A 63 -1.35 5.51 1.56
CA VAL A 63 -2.67 6.16 1.55
C VAL A 63 -2.55 7.61 1.97
N THR A 64 -3.44 8.47 1.46
CA THR A 64 -3.54 9.86 1.93
C THR A 64 -4.61 9.96 3.01
N ILE A 65 -4.21 10.31 4.23
CA ILE A 65 -5.13 10.58 5.35
C ILE A 65 -5.54 12.05 5.34
N GLY A 66 -6.85 12.30 5.40
CA GLY A 66 -7.44 13.63 5.52
C GLY A 66 -8.48 13.68 6.64
N GLY A 67 -8.98 14.88 6.96
CA GLY A 67 -10.10 15.08 7.90
C GLY A 67 -9.72 15.39 9.35
N TYR A 68 -8.44 15.31 9.73
CA TYR A 68 -7.98 15.88 11.00
C TYR A 68 -8.11 17.41 10.99
N THR A 69 -8.46 18.01 12.13
CA THR A 69 -8.67 19.46 12.28
C THR A 69 -7.90 20.04 13.47
N GLY A 70 -7.89 21.37 13.60
CA GLY A 70 -7.27 22.06 14.74
C GLY A 70 -5.80 21.71 14.91
N ALA A 71 -5.39 21.39 16.14
CA ALA A 71 -4.02 20.99 16.47
C ALA A 71 -3.58 19.69 15.77
N ASP A 72 -4.53 18.86 15.32
CA ASP A 72 -4.24 17.63 14.59
C ASP A 72 -4.21 17.81 13.07
N ALA A 73 -4.52 19.00 12.54
CA ALA A 73 -4.51 19.24 11.09
C ALA A 73 -3.15 18.92 10.44
N THR A 74 -2.07 19.05 11.20
CA THR A 74 -0.72 18.64 10.79
C THR A 74 -0.52 17.12 10.76
N LYS A 75 -1.54 16.28 10.99
CA LYS A 75 -1.50 14.81 10.82
C LYS A 75 -2.17 14.35 9.52
N ASN A 76 -2.72 15.27 8.72
CA ASN A 76 -3.13 14.96 7.36
C ASN A 76 -1.88 14.79 6.46
N GLY A 77 -1.92 13.85 5.51
CA GLY A 77 -0.80 13.57 4.61
C GLY A 77 -0.75 12.12 4.13
N ASP A 78 0.32 11.77 3.43
CA ASP A 78 0.57 10.42 2.93
C ASP A 78 1.22 9.55 4.02
N TYR A 79 0.77 8.31 4.18
CA TYR A 79 1.28 7.35 5.15
C TYR A 79 1.55 6.01 4.48
N GLU A 80 2.65 5.36 4.84
CA GLU A 80 2.93 3.97 4.45
C GLU A 80 1.93 3.02 5.15
N VAL A 81 1.41 2.05 4.41
CA VAL A 81 0.47 1.04 4.89
C VAL A 81 0.99 -0.36 4.61
N ASN A 82 0.60 -1.30 5.46
CA ASN A 82 0.84 -2.71 5.23
C ASN A 82 -0.33 -3.30 4.45
N VAL A 83 -0.03 -4.09 3.43
CA VAL A 83 -1.02 -4.87 2.67
C VAL A 83 -0.78 -6.35 2.97
N ALA A 84 -1.80 -7.02 3.53
CA ALA A 84 -1.77 -8.45 3.76
C ALA A 84 -2.03 -9.23 2.45
N THR A 85 -1.78 -10.54 2.47
CA THR A 85 -1.93 -11.40 1.28
C THR A 85 -3.37 -11.50 0.75
N ASP A 86 -4.36 -11.19 1.59
CA ASP A 86 -5.78 -11.14 1.25
C ASP A 86 -6.24 -9.74 0.78
N GLY A 87 -5.31 -8.79 0.61
CA GLY A 87 -5.60 -7.43 0.17
C GLY A 87 -5.95 -6.46 1.30
N LYS A 88 -6.02 -6.91 2.55
CA LYS A 88 -6.36 -6.03 3.68
C LYS A 88 -5.27 -4.99 3.92
N VAL A 89 -5.66 -3.73 3.95
CA VAL A 89 -4.78 -2.57 4.16
C VAL A 89 -4.83 -2.13 5.63
N THR A 90 -3.67 -1.89 6.24
CA THR A 90 -3.56 -1.49 7.65
C THR A 90 -2.49 -0.43 7.89
N LEU A 91 -2.68 0.39 8.92
CA LEU A 91 -1.68 1.32 9.45
C LEU A 91 -1.03 0.70 10.69
N ALA A 92 0.29 0.77 10.78
CA ALA A 92 1.01 0.33 11.98
C ALA A 92 0.85 1.36 13.12
N PRO A 93 0.83 0.92 14.39
CA PRO A 93 0.88 1.85 15.53
C PRO A 93 2.12 2.74 15.47
N GLY A 94 1.94 4.04 15.73
CA GLY A 94 3.00 5.04 15.63
C GLY A 94 3.34 5.43 14.19
N ALA A 95 2.42 5.21 13.24
CA ALA A 95 2.60 5.56 11.83
C ALA A 95 3.00 7.04 11.67
N ARG A 96 3.97 7.27 10.81
CA ARG A 96 4.47 8.59 10.44
C ARG A 96 4.35 8.75 8.94
N ARG A 97 4.10 9.98 8.54
CA ARG A 97 4.17 10.42 7.14
C ARG A 97 5.61 10.68 6.72
#